data_AF-A0A937WV22-F1
#
_entry.id   AF-A0A937WV22-F1
#
_cell.length_a   1.000
_cell.length_b   1.000
_cell.length_c   1.000
_cell.angle_alpha   90.00
_cell.angle_beta   90.00
_cell.angle_gamma   90.00
#
_symmetry.space_group_name_H-M   'P 1'
#
loop_
_entity.id
_entity.type
_entity.pdbx_description
1 polymer ?
#
loop_
_entity_poly.entity_id
_entity_poly.type
_entity_poly.pdbx_seq_one_letter_code
_entity_poly.pdbx_strand_id
1 'polypeptide(L)'
;MKPEKKDMTLKELGEMMTYVVKHMATKEDLEEVRNTMATKEDLAEVRNTMATKEDLEEVRNTMATKEDIEEVRKDMATKSELAEVKNITMSTASELTIVRRDVEEIKEKVDSHDGFAKEVDHVLSRIVVIEKHVGIAPPEEY
;
A
#
# COMPACT_ATOMS: atom_id res chain seq x y z
N MET A 1 -81.01 36.62 23.51
CA MET A 1 -81.33 35.24 23.09
C MET A 1 -80.83 34.31 24.19
N LYS A 2 -81.72 33.70 24.97
CA LYS A 2 -81.35 32.67 25.95
C LYS A 2 -81.30 31.33 25.20
N PRO A 3 -80.29 30.47 25.41
CA PRO A 3 -80.26 29.17 24.75
C PRO A 3 -81.39 28.30 25.29
N GLU A 4 -82.26 27.82 24.40
CA GLU A 4 -83.23 26.76 24.70
C GLU A 4 -82.44 25.49 25.03
N LYS A 5 -82.69 24.92 26.21
CA LYS A 5 -82.19 23.59 26.54
C LYS A 5 -82.99 22.58 25.71
N LYS A 6 -82.34 22.01 24.70
CA LYS A 6 -82.90 20.89 23.94
C LYS A 6 -82.77 19.64 24.82
N ASP A 7 -83.89 19.19 25.38
CA ASP A 7 -83.90 17.96 26.18
C ASP A 7 -83.66 16.76 25.26
N MET A 8 -82.64 15.96 25.59
CA MET A 8 -82.32 14.74 24.86
C MET A 8 -83.41 13.69 25.10
N THR A 9 -83.88 13.08 24.02
CA THR A 9 -84.79 11.95 24.12
C THR A 9 -84.04 10.70 24.58
N LEU A 10 -84.75 9.77 25.22
CA LEU A 10 -84.20 8.46 25.61
C LEU A 10 -83.61 7.68 24.41
N LYS A 11 -84.16 7.89 23.21
CA LYS A 11 -83.67 7.27 21.97
C LYS A 11 -82.31 7.85 21.55
N GLU A 12 -82.16 9.17 21.54
CA GLU A 12 -80.89 9.84 21.23
C GLU A 12 -79.81 9.47 22.26
N LEU A 13 -80.19 9.32 23.55
CA LEU A 13 -79.29 8.84 24.60
C LEU A 13 -78.81 7.39 24.32
N GLY A 14 -79.71 6.50 23.91
CA GLY A 14 -79.37 5.11 23.56
C GLY A 14 -78.47 5.00 22.31
N GLU A 15 -78.69 5.84 21.31
CA GLU A 15 -77.84 5.93 20.11
C GLU A 15 -76.43 6.44 20.48
N MET A 16 -76.33 7.46 21.35
CA MET A 16 -75.05 7.97 21.84
C MET A 16 -74.28 6.93 22.66
N MET A 17 -74.96 6.21 23.56
CA MET A 17 -74.32 5.13 24.32
C MET A 17 -73.80 4.01 23.41
N THR A 18 -74.58 3.63 22.39
CA THR A 18 -74.14 2.63 21.41
C THR A 18 -72.93 3.10 20.63
N TYR A 19 -72.90 4.38 20.23
CA TYR A 19 -71.77 4.97 19.54
C TYR A 19 -70.50 4.96 20.39
N VAL A 20 -70.59 5.38 21.66
CA VAL A 20 -69.46 5.38 22.61
C VAL A 20 -68.95 3.96 22.84
N VAL A 21 -69.85 2.99 23.07
CA VAL A 21 -69.47 1.59 23.28
C VAL A 21 -68.76 0.99 22.06
N LYS A 22 -69.12 1.41 20.84
CA LYS A 22 -68.50 0.93 19.60
C LYS A 22 -67.10 1.50 19.35
N HIS A 23 -66.78 2.69 19.87
CA HIS A 23 -65.51 3.39 19.58
C HIS A 23 -64.56 3.51 20.77
N MET A 24 -64.96 3.05 21.96
CA MET A 24 -64.04 2.97 23.09
C MET A 24 -63.04 1.83 22.88
N ALA A 25 -61.80 2.05 23.27
CA ALA A 25 -60.79 1.00 23.30
C ALA A 25 -61.23 -0.10 24.27
N THR A 26 -61.12 -1.35 23.82
CA THR A 26 -61.36 -2.55 24.59
C THR A 26 -60.13 -2.93 25.41
N LYS A 27 -60.25 -3.96 26.26
CA LYS A 27 -59.11 -4.46 27.03
C LYS A 27 -58.09 -5.14 26.11
N GLU A 28 -58.59 -5.83 25.10
CA GLU A 28 -57.82 -6.48 24.05
C GLU A 28 -56.99 -5.45 23.27
N ASP A 29 -57.57 -4.30 22.92
CA ASP A 29 -56.84 -3.21 22.24
C ASP A 29 -55.67 -2.69 23.11
N LEU A 30 -55.88 -2.54 24.42
CA LEU A 30 -54.83 -2.09 25.35
C LEU A 30 -53.74 -3.15 25.58
N GLU A 31 -54.11 -4.43 25.52
CA GLU A 31 -53.19 -5.55 25.64
C GLU A 31 -52.31 -5.68 24.39
N GLU A 32 -52.87 -5.49 23.21
CA GLU A 32 -52.12 -5.44 21.95
C GLU A 32 -51.10 -4.28 21.96
N VAL A 33 -51.50 -3.09 22.39
CA VAL A 33 -50.57 -1.95 22.53
C VAL A 33 -49.44 -2.27 23.52
N ARG A 34 -49.76 -2.87 24.68
CA ARG A 34 -48.76 -3.26 25.67
C ARG A 34 -47.76 -4.28 25.13
N ASN A 35 -48.22 -5.21 24.29
CA ASN A 35 -47.38 -6.27 23.74
C ASN A 35 -46.52 -5.80 22.54
N THR A 36 -46.88 -4.67 21.91
CA THR A 36 -46.18 -4.15 20.72
C THR A 36 -45.35 -2.91 21.00
N MET A 37 -45.64 -2.18 22.08
CA MET A 37 -44.85 -1.02 22.46
C MET A 37 -43.46 -1.43 22.95
N ALA A 38 -42.44 -0.66 22.56
CA ALA A 38 -41.12 -0.80 23.15
C ALA A 38 -41.17 -0.50 24.65
N THR A 39 -40.53 -1.37 25.42
CA THR A 39 -40.39 -1.27 26.87
C THR A 39 -39.20 -0.40 27.25
N LYS A 40 -39.07 -0.09 28.54
CA LYS A 40 -37.91 0.65 29.06
C LYS A 40 -36.64 -0.19 28.98
N GLU A 41 -36.79 -1.49 29.13
CA GLU A 41 -35.75 -2.49 29.01
C GLU A 41 -35.21 -2.52 27.57
N ASP A 42 -36.08 -2.50 26.56
CA ASP A 42 -35.67 -2.44 25.14
C ASP A 42 -34.84 -1.17 24.85
N LEU A 43 -35.29 -0.02 25.37
CA LEU A 43 -34.57 1.25 25.24
C LEU A 43 -33.23 1.25 25.97
N ALA A 44 -33.13 0.54 27.10
CA ALA A 44 -31.89 0.40 27.86
C ALA A 44 -30.88 -0.50 27.14
N GLU A 45 -31.35 -1.59 26.51
CA GLU A 45 -30.50 -2.47 25.69
C GLU A 45 -29.92 -1.71 24.49
N VAL A 46 -30.74 -0.95 23.76
CA VAL A 46 -30.27 -0.11 22.65
C VAL A 46 -29.21 0.89 23.13
N ARG A 47 -29.44 1.55 24.28
CA ARG A 47 -28.48 2.50 24.84
C ARG A 47 -27.16 1.84 25.23
N ASN A 48 -27.19 0.60 25.73
CA ASN A 48 -25.99 -0.11 26.17
C ASN A 48 -25.19 -0.71 24.99
N THR A 49 -25.84 -0.94 23.85
CA THR A 49 -25.21 -1.57 22.67
C THR A 49 -24.78 -0.57 21.61
N MET A 50 -25.40 0.62 21.57
CA MET A 50 -24.98 1.66 20.64
C MET A 50 -23.60 2.21 21.00
N ALA A 51 -22.78 2.47 19.99
CA ALA A 51 -21.53 3.18 20.17
C ALA A 51 -21.79 4.56 20.80
N THR A 52 -20.98 4.88 21.81
CA THR A 52 -20.96 6.15 22.50
C THR A 52 -20.19 7.20 21.70
N LYS A 53 -20.23 8.45 22.15
CA LYS A 53 -19.42 9.51 21.53
C LYS A 53 -17.94 9.26 21.77
N GLU A 54 -17.60 8.75 22.94
CA GLU A 54 -16.27 8.38 23.36
C GLU A 54 -15.70 7.29 22.44
N ASP A 55 -16.48 6.25 22.12
CA ASP A 55 -16.06 5.19 21.19
C ASP A 55 -15.74 5.76 19.80
N LEU A 56 -16.56 6.67 19.30
CA LEU A 56 -16.35 7.31 17.99
C LEU A 56 -15.16 8.27 17.99
N GLU A 57 -14.85 8.90 19.12
CA GLU A 57 -13.68 9.76 19.28
C GLU A 57 -12.40 8.94 19.33
N GLU A 58 -12.41 7.79 20.02
CA GLU A 58 -11.29 6.84 20.03
C GLU A 58 -10.97 6.33 18.62
N VAL A 59 -11.99 5.92 17.86
CA VAL A 59 -11.80 5.52 16.45
C VAL A 59 -11.20 6.65 15.63
N ARG A 60 -11.68 7.90 15.81
CA ARG A 60 -11.15 9.07 15.09
C ARG A 60 -9.70 9.36 15.42
N ASN A 61 -9.30 9.19 16.68
CA ASN A 61 -7.94 9.47 17.15
C ASN A 61 -6.93 8.36 16.79
N THR A 62 -7.41 7.15 16.52
CA THR A 62 -6.55 5.99 16.20
C THR A 62 -6.48 5.69 14.70
N MET A 63 -7.48 6.11 13.92
CA MET A 63 -7.44 5.93 12.48
C MET A 63 -6.41 6.85 11.82
N ALA A 64 -5.72 6.32 10.80
CA ALA A 64 -4.88 7.15 9.94
C ALA A 64 -5.73 8.23 9.26
N THR A 65 -5.22 9.46 9.30
CA THR A 65 -5.79 10.63 8.65
C THR A 65 -5.40 10.69 7.18
N LYS A 66 -5.97 11.65 6.44
CA LYS A 66 -5.58 11.87 5.05
C LYS A 66 -4.16 12.40 4.95
N GLU A 67 -3.79 13.24 5.91
CA GLU A 67 -2.48 13.84 6.07
C GLU A 67 -1.41 12.75 6.29
N ASP A 68 -1.68 11.77 7.16
CA ASP A 68 -0.78 10.63 7.38
C ASP A 68 -0.54 9.84 6.08
N ILE A 69 -1.60 9.60 5.31
CA ILE A 69 -1.51 8.89 4.02
C ILE A 69 -0.75 9.73 2.98
N GLU A 70 -0.89 11.05 3.00
CA GLU A 70 -0.18 11.95 2.08
C GLU A 70 1.31 12.05 2.40
N GLU A 71 1.69 12.05 3.69
CA GLU A 71 3.08 11.99 4.12
C GLU A 71 3.75 10.69 3.65
N VAL A 72 3.10 9.54 3.90
CA VAL A 72 3.59 8.24 3.39
C VAL A 72 3.76 8.26 1.87
N ARG A 73 2.84 8.87 1.13
CA ARG A 73 2.94 8.98 -0.33
C ARG A 73 4.10 9.86 -0.80
N LYS A 74 4.47 10.90 -0.04
CA LYS A 74 5.61 11.78 -0.37
C LYS A 74 6.94 11.07 -0.16
N ASP A 75 7.03 10.20 0.85
CA ASP A 75 8.24 9.46 1.15
C ASP A 75 8.45 8.24 0.24
N MET A 76 7.38 7.70 -0.33
CA MET A 76 7.48 6.58 -1.26
C MET A 76 8.06 7.01 -2.61
N ALA A 77 9.06 6.25 -3.08
CA ALA A 77 9.58 6.40 -4.42
C ALA A 77 8.46 6.28 -5.47
N THR A 78 8.42 7.25 -6.36
CA THR A 78 7.47 7.30 -7.46
C THR A 78 7.81 6.26 -8.52
N LYS A 79 6.82 5.92 -9.34
CA LYS A 79 7.03 5.02 -10.50
C LYS A 79 8.09 5.56 -11.48
N SER A 80 8.21 6.88 -11.58
CA SER A 80 9.20 7.52 -12.47
C SER A 80 10.61 7.31 -11.95
N GLU A 81 10.85 7.54 -10.66
CA GLU A 81 12.16 7.32 -10.03
C GLU A 81 12.59 5.86 -10.15
N LEU A 82 11.68 4.92 -9.92
CA LEU A 82 11.97 3.49 -10.09
C LEU A 82 12.27 3.12 -11.55
N ALA A 83 11.59 3.75 -12.52
CA ALA A 83 11.87 3.53 -13.94
C ALA A 83 13.24 4.08 -14.36
N GLU A 84 13.62 5.24 -13.82
CA GLU A 84 14.94 5.83 -14.05
C GLU A 84 16.06 4.95 -13.50
N VAL A 85 15.93 4.49 -12.24
CA VAL A 85 16.89 3.55 -11.63
C VAL A 85 17.02 2.27 -12.47
N LYS A 86 15.90 1.73 -12.96
CA LYS A 86 15.91 0.55 -13.85
C LYS A 86 16.68 0.83 -15.14
N ASN A 87 16.45 1.97 -15.79
CA ASN A 87 17.12 2.33 -17.04
C ASN A 87 18.62 2.52 -16.85
N ILE A 88 19.04 3.21 -15.78
CA ILE A 88 20.45 3.37 -15.42
C ILE A 88 21.09 2.00 -15.21
N THR A 89 20.43 1.14 -14.43
CA THR A 89 20.91 -0.23 -14.14
C THR A 89 21.10 -1.03 -15.43
N MET A 90 20.16 -0.92 -16.39
CA MET A 90 20.27 -1.59 -17.69
C MET A 90 21.44 -1.05 -18.52
N SER A 91 21.61 0.28 -18.57
CA SER A 91 22.76 0.91 -19.26
C SER A 91 24.08 0.43 -18.69
N THR A 92 24.23 0.52 -17.36
CA THR A 92 25.45 0.07 -16.66
C THR A 92 25.73 -1.41 -16.91
N ALA A 93 24.70 -2.27 -16.92
CA ALA A 93 24.87 -3.69 -17.23
C ALA A 93 25.37 -3.92 -18.67
N SER A 94 24.89 -3.15 -19.64
CA SER A 94 25.39 -3.20 -21.01
C SER A 94 26.83 -2.72 -21.12
N GLU A 95 27.18 -1.60 -20.47
CA GLU A 95 28.56 -1.08 -20.43
C GLU A 95 29.53 -2.09 -19.80
N LEU A 96 29.14 -2.74 -18.70
CA LEU A 96 29.94 -3.79 -18.07
C LEU A 96 30.17 -4.99 -18.99
N THR A 97 29.19 -5.32 -19.85
CA THR A 97 29.34 -6.40 -20.85
C THR A 97 30.39 -6.04 -21.89
N ILE A 98 30.42 -4.78 -22.33
CA ILE A 98 31.43 -4.28 -23.27
C ILE A 98 32.82 -4.31 -22.62
N VAL A 99 32.95 -3.75 -21.42
CA VAL A 99 34.23 -3.73 -20.68
C VAL A 99 34.77 -5.14 -20.47
N ARG A 100 33.90 -6.10 -20.14
CA ARG A 100 34.29 -7.51 -19.99
C ARG A 100 34.93 -8.07 -21.26
N ARG A 101 34.30 -7.81 -22.42
CA ARG A 101 34.83 -8.23 -23.73
C ARG A 101 36.17 -7.56 -24.03
N ASP A 102 36.30 -6.26 -23.76
CA ASP A 102 37.54 -5.53 -24.00
C ASP A 102 38.68 -6.07 -23.12
N VAL A 103 38.38 -6.43 -21.87
CA VAL A 103 39.34 -7.09 -20.96
C VAL A 103 39.76 -8.46 -21.46
N GLU A 104 38.82 -9.26 -21.99
CA GLU A 104 39.13 -10.56 -22.61
C GLU A 104 40.06 -10.39 -23.83
N GLU A 105 39.78 -9.42 -24.70
CA GLU A 105 40.63 -9.11 -25.87
C GLU A 105 42.04 -8.64 -25.46
N ILE A 106 42.15 -7.79 -24.43
CA ILE A 106 43.45 -7.35 -23.91
C ILE A 106 44.24 -8.53 -23.35
N LYS A 107 43.57 -9.44 -22.64
CA LYS A 107 44.21 -10.63 -22.08
C LYS A 107 44.85 -11.49 -23.17
N GLU A 108 44.13 -11.74 -24.28
CA GLU A 108 44.66 -12.49 -25.42
C GLU A 108 45.90 -11.81 -26.03
N LYS A 109 45.89 -10.48 -26.17
CA LYS A 109 47.05 -9.73 -26.70
C LYS A 109 48.25 -9.80 -25.76
N VAL A 110 48.03 -9.73 -24.45
CA VAL A 110 49.09 -9.87 -23.44
C VAL A 110 49.70 -11.27 -23.50
N ASP A 111 48.88 -12.32 -23.62
CA ASP A 111 49.36 -13.70 -23.78
C ASP A 111 50.21 -13.87 -25.04
N SER A 112 49.86 -13.21 -26.16
CA SER A 112 50.69 -13.19 -27.36
C SER A 112 52.04 -12.51 -27.16
N HIS A 113 52.10 -11.42 -26.39
CA HIS A 113 53.35 -10.73 -26.09
C HIS A 113 54.31 -11.59 -25.25
N ASP A 114 53.80 -12.42 -24.34
CA ASP A 114 54.62 -13.40 -23.60
C ASP A 114 55.32 -14.38 -24.56
N GLY A 115 54.64 -14.79 -25.64
CA GLY A 115 55.23 -15.58 -26.71
C GLY A 115 56.40 -14.88 -27.41
N PHE A 116 56.20 -13.62 -27.82
CA PHE A 116 57.26 -12.83 -28.45
C PHE A 116 58.45 -12.60 -27.52
N ALA A 117 58.23 -12.39 -26.23
CA ALA A 117 59.31 -12.23 -25.25
C ALA A 117 60.22 -13.48 -25.22
N LYS A 118 59.64 -14.69 -25.23
CA LYS A 118 60.40 -15.95 -25.29
C LYS A 118 61.20 -16.11 -26.59
N GLU A 119 60.62 -15.70 -27.72
CA GLU A 119 61.34 -15.72 -29.00
C GLU A 119 62.51 -14.74 -29.01
N VAL A 120 62.33 -13.55 -28.46
CA VAL A 120 63.39 -12.54 -28.30
C VAL A 120 64.51 -13.09 -27.42
N ASP A 121 64.21 -13.70 -26.28
CA ASP A 121 65.22 -14.31 -25.40
C ASP A 121 66.02 -15.40 -26.12
N HIS A 122 65.36 -16.22 -26.94
CA HIS A 122 66.03 -17.26 -27.73
C HIS A 122 66.94 -16.66 -28.81
N VAL A 123 66.49 -15.60 -29.49
CA VAL A 123 67.31 -14.89 -30.49
C VAL A 123 68.51 -14.21 -29.82
N LEU A 124 68.32 -13.54 -28.69
CA LEU A 124 69.41 -12.93 -27.92
C LEU A 124 70.45 -13.99 -27.51
N SER A 125 69.99 -15.15 -27.04
CA SER A 125 70.88 -16.28 -26.70
C SER A 125 71.72 -16.75 -27.90
N ARG A 126 71.15 -16.79 -29.10
CA ARG A 126 71.86 -17.14 -30.35
C ARG A 126 72.84 -16.05 -30.79
N ILE A 127 72.48 -14.78 -30.64
CA ILE A 127 73.34 -13.64 -30.96
C ILE A 127 74.61 -13.69 -30.12
N VAL A 128 74.49 -13.91 -28.80
CA VAL A 128 75.65 -14.04 -27.89
C VAL A 128 76.64 -15.12 -28.35
N VAL A 129 76.13 -16.26 -28.82
CA VAL A 129 76.98 -17.35 -29.35
C VAL A 129 77.71 -16.93 -30.63
N ILE A 130 77.01 -16.22 -31.53
CA ILE A 130 77.59 -15.72 -32.78
C ILE A 130 78.65 -14.65 -32.49
N GLU A 131 78.35 -13.67 -31.64
CA GLU A 131 79.28 -12.61 -31.22
C GLU A 131 80.59 -13.19 -30.70
N LYS A 132 80.50 -14.22 -29.84
CA LYS A 132 81.67 -14.97 -29.36
C LYS A 132 82.46 -15.64 -30.47
N HIS A 133 81.79 -16.19 -31.49
CA HIS A 133 82.45 -16.86 -32.61
C HIS A 133 83.17 -15.89 -33.56
N VAL A 134 82.63 -14.68 -33.74
CA VAL A 134 83.20 -13.66 -34.64
C VAL A 134 84.16 -12.68 -33.93
N GLY A 135 84.37 -12.84 -32.62
CA GLY A 135 85.31 -12.05 -31.83
C GLY A 135 84.80 -10.65 -31.44
N ILE A 136 83.49 -10.44 -31.42
CA ILE A 136 82.87 -9.21 -30.90
C ILE A 136 82.70 -9.37 -29.39
N ALA A 137 83.18 -8.39 -28.61
CA ALA A 137 83.00 -8.38 -27.16
C ALA A 137 81.53 -8.01 -26.84
N PRO A 138 80.89 -8.67 -25.86
CA PRO A 138 79.55 -8.32 -25.44
C PRO A 138 79.52 -6.87 -24.95
N PRO A 139 78.41 -6.13 -25.16
CA PRO A 139 78.26 -4.78 -24.63
C PRO A 139 78.41 -4.80 -23.11
N GLU A 140 79.20 -3.86 -22.56
CA GLU A 140 79.33 -3.66 -21.11
C GLU A 140 77.93 -3.41 -20.52
N GLU A 141 77.56 -4.18 -19.50
CA GLU A 141 76.28 -4.01 -18.80
C GLU A 141 76.16 -2.57 -18.28
N TYR A 142 75.06 -1.88 -18.62
CA TYR A 142 74.67 -0.59 -18.04
C TYR A 142 73.86 -0.77 -16.77
#